data_AF-A0A5F8GEZ4-F1
#
_entry.id   AF-A0A5F8GEZ4-F1
#
_cell.length_a   1.000
_cell.length_b   1.000
_cell.length_c   1.000
_cell.angle_alpha   90.00
_cell.angle_beta   90.00
_cell.angle_gamma   90.00
#
_symmetry.space_group_name_H-M   'P 1'
#
loop_
_entity.id
_entity.type
_entity.pdbx_description
1 polymer ?
#
loop_
_entity_poly.entity_id
_entity_poly.type
_entity_poly.pdbx_seq_one_letter_code
_entity_poly.pdbx_strand_id
1 'polypeptide(L)'
;MNGRYVTVSIPGKNTFLTFCEVQVFGKLAPSLPHVLPKSPTDIHKPIGVNIALGKFTYQSSTFHSTGLSGKAVDGNEDSDFYKNSCTHTNKDFEPWWMVDLTSKFIVDNVTVIPRGDRCVGTMAKYEITIGDSKENGGKSNPRCGDKVNISPGEKHIFKCYGMQGRFITVTMPKVKEFLSLCEVEVFGEQLINSGDLGTAICAIS
;
A
#
# COMPACT_ATOMS: atom_id res chain seq x y z
N MET A 1 6.37 -24.92 -12.02
CA MET A 1 4.96 -24.85 -11.57
C MET A 1 4.66 -23.40 -11.28
N ASN A 2 3.50 -22.88 -11.70
CA ASN A 2 3.05 -21.54 -11.38
C ASN A 2 1.89 -21.66 -10.38
N GLY A 3 1.93 -20.91 -9.28
CA GLY A 3 0.91 -21.00 -8.24
C GLY A 3 0.86 -19.74 -7.39
N ARG A 4 -0.35 -19.35 -6.99
CA ARG A 4 -0.58 -18.22 -6.07
C ARG A 4 -0.52 -18.63 -4.59
N TYR A 5 -0.75 -19.91 -4.32
CA TYR A 5 -0.78 -20.48 -2.97
C TYR A 5 0.20 -21.64 -2.89
N VAL A 6 0.90 -21.74 -1.77
CA VAL A 6 1.72 -22.90 -1.41
C VAL A 6 1.04 -23.60 -0.26
N THR A 7 0.63 -24.85 -0.48
CA THR A 7 0.01 -25.69 0.55
C THR A 7 1.03 -26.73 0.98
N VAL A 8 1.35 -26.75 2.27
CA VAL A 8 2.16 -27.82 2.87
C VAL A 8 1.23 -28.77 3.61
N SER A 9 1.25 -30.05 3.25
CA SER A 9 0.38 -31.07 3.83
C SER A 9 1.14 -32.36 4.07
N ILE A 10 0.73 -33.12 5.10
CA ILE A 10 1.20 -34.50 5.33
C ILE A 10 0.12 -35.45 4.80
N PRO A 11 0.29 -36.02 3.59
CA PRO A 11 -0.71 -36.90 3.02
C PRO A 11 -0.74 -38.24 3.79
N GLY A 12 -1.95 -38.77 4.02
CA GLY A 12 -2.15 -40.14 4.50
C GLY A 12 -1.81 -40.38 5.98
N LYS A 13 -1.60 -39.33 6.79
CA LYS A 13 -1.38 -39.48 8.24
C LYS A 13 -2.24 -38.50 9.02
N ASN A 14 -2.87 -39.00 10.09
CA ASN A 14 -3.60 -38.17 11.06
C ASN A 14 -2.63 -37.69 12.14
N THR A 15 -1.72 -36.80 11.78
CA THR A 15 -0.65 -36.29 12.65
C THR A 15 -0.59 -34.77 12.59
N PHE A 16 0.07 -34.16 13.58
CA PHE A 16 0.28 -32.71 13.63
C PHE A 16 1.36 -32.26 12.65
N LEU A 17 1.11 -31.12 12.02
CA LEU A 17 2.07 -30.38 11.21
C LEU A 17 2.58 -29.20 12.04
N THR A 18 3.89 -29.06 12.20
CA THR A 18 4.49 -27.97 12.99
C THR A 18 5.73 -27.46 12.28
N PHE A 19 5.85 -26.13 12.18
CA PHE A 19 7.01 -25.46 11.59
C PHE A 19 7.46 -24.32 12.49
N CYS A 20 8.77 -24.09 12.56
CA CYS A 20 9.33 -22.87 13.15
C CYS A 20 9.38 -21.73 12.12
N GLU A 21 9.63 -22.06 10.85
CA GLU A 21 9.69 -21.11 9.74
C GLU A 21 9.39 -21.83 8.41
N VAL A 22 8.77 -21.12 7.46
CA VAL A 22 8.57 -21.59 6.08
C VAL A 22 9.01 -20.50 5.12
N GLN A 23 10.01 -20.79 4.28
CA GLN A 23 10.50 -19.90 3.24
C GLN A 23 10.13 -20.46 1.86
N VAL A 24 9.51 -19.64 1.02
CA VAL A 24 9.11 -20.00 -0.35
C VAL A 24 9.97 -19.21 -1.33
N PHE A 25 10.69 -19.91 -2.20
CA PHE A 25 11.54 -19.31 -3.22
C PHE A 25 10.96 -19.54 -4.62
N GLY A 26 10.91 -18.50 -5.43
CA GLY A 26 10.41 -18.59 -6.79
C GLY A 26 10.68 -17.31 -7.58
N LYS A 27 10.59 -17.40 -8.91
CA LYS A 27 10.55 -16.23 -9.77
C LYS A 27 9.11 -15.76 -9.88
N LEU A 28 8.88 -14.45 -9.84
CA LEU A 28 7.60 -13.91 -10.25
C LEU A 28 7.34 -14.38 -11.68
N ALA A 29 6.17 -14.98 -11.90
CA ALA A 29 5.72 -15.21 -13.27
C ALA A 29 5.68 -13.83 -13.95
N PRO A 30 6.24 -13.68 -15.17
CA PRO A 30 6.11 -12.45 -15.93
C PRO A 30 4.63 -12.07 -15.90
N SER A 31 4.31 -10.93 -15.31
CA SER A 31 2.99 -10.37 -15.42
C SER A 31 2.79 -10.05 -16.89
N LEU A 32 2.20 -10.99 -17.62
CA LEU A 32 1.59 -10.67 -18.90
C LEU A 32 0.65 -9.48 -18.61
N PRO A 33 0.80 -8.33 -19.29
CA PRO A 33 -0.19 -7.28 -19.23
C PRO A 33 -1.43 -7.77 -19.99
N HIS A 34 -2.17 -8.68 -19.38
CA HIS A 34 -3.40 -9.26 -19.92
C HIS A 34 -4.42 -9.41 -18.79
N VAL A 35 -4.76 -8.27 -18.20
CA VAL A 35 -6.18 -7.96 -18.09
C VAL A 35 -6.45 -6.95 -19.20
N LEU A 36 -6.95 -7.44 -20.34
CA LEU A 36 -7.62 -6.58 -21.31
C LEU A 36 -8.67 -5.76 -20.54
N PRO A 37 -8.79 -4.44 -20.75
CA PRO A 37 -9.77 -3.62 -20.05
C PRO A 37 -11.17 -4.18 -20.31
N LYS A 38 -11.79 -4.74 -19.28
CA LYS A 38 -13.25 -4.89 -19.26
C LYS A 38 -13.82 -3.49 -19.03
N SER A 39 -14.38 -2.93 -20.11
CA SER A 39 -15.12 -1.68 -20.20
C SER A 39 -14.31 -0.41 -20.51
N PRO A 40 -14.61 0.29 -21.62
CA PRO A 40 -14.06 1.61 -21.97
C PRO A 40 -14.54 2.80 -21.10
N THR A 41 -15.16 2.56 -19.93
CA THR A 41 -15.83 3.63 -19.17
C THR A 41 -15.06 4.17 -17.97
N ASP A 42 -13.82 3.74 -17.73
CA ASP A 42 -13.04 4.23 -16.57
C ASP A 42 -11.61 4.63 -16.97
N ILE A 43 -11.49 5.80 -17.61
CA ILE A 43 -10.21 6.40 -18.03
C ILE A 43 -9.36 6.85 -16.82
N HIS A 44 -9.90 6.81 -15.60
CA HIS A 44 -9.21 7.26 -14.39
C HIS A 44 -8.70 6.14 -13.49
N LYS A 45 -9.09 4.88 -13.67
CA LYS A 45 -8.60 3.80 -12.81
C LYS A 45 -7.17 3.38 -13.19
N PRO A 46 -6.21 3.37 -12.23
CA PRO A 46 -4.86 2.85 -12.48
C PRO A 46 -4.92 1.39 -12.93
N ILE A 47 -4.25 1.06 -14.04
CA ILE A 47 -4.10 -0.30 -14.53
C ILE A 47 -3.02 -0.98 -13.67
N GLY A 48 -3.39 -2.02 -12.93
CA GLY A 48 -2.43 -2.78 -12.11
C GLY A 48 -3.06 -3.47 -10.90
N VAL A 49 -2.23 -4.17 -10.14
CA VAL A 49 -2.61 -4.74 -8.84
C VAL A 49 -2.24 -3.74 -7.75
N ASN A 50 -3.14 -3.50 -6.79
CA ASN A 50 -2.81 -2.70 -5.60
C ASN A 50 -1.73 -3.44 -4.78
N ILE A 51 -0.50 -2.93 -4.82
CA ILE A 51 0.65 -3.56 -4.15
C ILE A 51 0.68 -3.27 -2.64
N ALA A 52 -0.10 -2.30 -2.17
CA ALA A 52 -0.21 -1.96 -0.74
C ALA A 52 -1.19 -2.86 0.02
N LEU A 53 -2.07 -3.58 -0.68
CA LEU A 53 -3.10 -4.43 -0.09
C LEU A 53 -2.51 -5.39 0.97
N GLY A 54 -3.01 -5.27 2.20
CA GLY A 54 -2.62 -6.10 3.35
C GLY A 54 -1.17 -5.93 3.81
N LYS A 55 -0.46 -4.88 3.38
CA LYS A 55 0.93 -4.61 3.81
C LYS A 55 1.00 -4.02 5.21
N PHE A 56 2.20 -4.00 5.77
CA PHE A 56 2.44 -3.39 7.08
C PHE A 56 2.33 -1.86 7.00
N THR A 57 1.68 -1.28 8.01
CA THR A 57 1.38 0.16 8.03
C THR A 57 1.68 0.78 9.38
N TYR A 58 2.06 2.05 9.36
CA TYR A 58 2.40 2.86 10.53
C TYR A 58 1.71 4.21 10.42
N GLN A 59 1.49 4.88 11.54
CA GLN A 59 0.94 6.22 11.57
C GLN A 59 1.48 7.01 12.77
N SER A 60 1.43 8.33 12.70
CA SER A 60 1.99 9.24 13.72
C SER A 60 1.48 8.93 15.13
N SER A 61 0.19 8.60 15.24
CA SER A 61 -0.45 8.15 16.46
C SER A 61 -1.78 7.47 16.13
N THR A 62 -2.43 6.87 17.13
CA THR A 62 -3.74 6.21 16.96
C THR A 62 -4.72 6.77 17.99
N PHE A 63 -5.85 7.34 17.54
CA PHE A 63 -6.84 7.98 18.44
C PHE A 63 -7.71 6.98 19.19
N HIS A 64 -7.88 5.76 18.65
CA HIS A 64 -8.63 4.68 19.28
C HIS A 64 -8.35 3.34 18.59
N SER A 65 -8.72 2.20 19.20
CA SER A 65 -8.59 0.87 18.59
C SER A 65 -9.36 0.69 17.27
N THR A 66 -10.27 1.61 16.97
CA THR A 66 -11.03 1.67 15.71
C THR A 66 -10.32 2.47 14.61
N GLY A 67 -9.19 3.14 14.89
CA GLY A 67 -8.46 3.97 13.94
C GLY A 67 -7.12 3.36 13.48
N LEU A 68 -6.98 2.03 13.53
CA LEU A 68 -5.72 1.34 13.20
C LEU A 68 -5.24 1.64 11.78
N SER A 69 -3.92 1.79 11.61
CA SER A 69 -3.28 2.15 10.34
C SER A 69 -3.57 1.15 9.21
N GLY A 70 -3.74 -0.14 9.52
CA GLY A 70 -3.92 -1.19 8.51
C GLY A 70 -5.24 -1.13 7.74
N LYS A 71 -6.19 -0.29 8.20
CA LYS A 71 -7.48 -0.12 7.54
C LYS A 71 -7.37 0.55 6.18
N ALA A 72 -6.39 1.43 5.98
CA ALA A 72 -6.17 2.08 4.68
C ALA A 72 -5.57 1.16 3.62
N VAL A 73 -5.35 -0.12 3.90
CA VAL A 73 -4.87 -1.12 2.94
C VAL A 73 -5.67 -2.42 3.05
N ASP A 74 -6.92 -2.33 3.50
CA ASP A 74 -7.79 -3.48 3.70
C ASP A 74 -8.59 -3.87 2.43
N GLY A 75 -8.54 -3.02 1.39
CA GLY A 75 -9.22 -3.23 0.12
C GLY A 75 -10.67 -2.73 0.10
N ASN A 76 -11.10 -1.97 1.11
CA ASN A 76 -12.44 -1.41 1.20
C ASN A 76 -12.42 0.12 1.10
N GLU A 77 -12.91 0.62 -0.04
CA GLU A 77 -12.95 2.05 -0.36
C GLU A 77 -14.07 2.84 0.35
N ASP A 78 -14.84 2.22 1.25
CA ASP A 78 -15.94 2.91 1.95
C ASP A 78 -15.40 4.07 2.80
N SER A 79 -15.84 5.29 2.46
CA SER A 79 -15.36 6.52 3.09
C SER A 79 -16.11 6.88 4.39
N ASP A 80 -17.14 6.12 4.77
CA ASP A 80 -17.82 6.29 6.05
C ASP A 80 -17.00 5.64 7.18
N PHE A 81 -16.48 6.46 8.10
CA PHE A 81 -15.68 5.98 9.24
C PHE A 81 -16.38 4.91 10.07
N TYR A 82 -17.72 4.97 10.17
CA TYR A 82 -18.52 4.03 10.95
C TYR A 82 -18.63 2.65 10.29
N LYS A 83 -18.16 2.50 9.04
CA LYS A 83 -18.03 1.23 8.32
C LYS A 83 -16.75 0.47 8.63
N ASN A 84 -15.93 1.02 9.54
CA ASN A 84 -14.77 0.36 10.11
C ASN A 84 -13.59 0.13 9.13
N SER A 85 -13.54 0.81 7.97
CA SER A 85 -12.39 0.80 7.04
C SER A 85 -11.57 2.08 7.01
N CYS A 86 -11.74 2.99 7.96
CA CYS A 86 -10.93 4.21 8.00
C CYS A 86 -9.95 4.22 9.18
N THR A 87 -8.72 4.67 8.91
CA THR A 87 -7.67 4.98 9.90
C THR A 87 -8.03 6.25 10.67
N HIS A 88 -7.40 6.49 11.83
CA HIS A 88 -7.59 7.74 12.58
C HIS A 88 -6.43 8.00 13.53
N THR A 89 -5.65 9.06 13.25
CA THR A 89 -4.62 9.56 14.18
C THR A 89 -5.24 10.37 15.31
N ASN A 90 -4.46 10.72 16.33
CA ASN A 90 -4.78 11.87 17.19
C ASN A 90 -4.60 13.19 16.43
N LYS A 91 -4.90 14.31 17.10
CA LYS A 91 -4.67 15.65 16.56
C LYS A 91 -3.18 16.03 16.69
N ASP A 92 -2.39 15.58 15.72
CA ASP A 92 -0.93 15.77 15.69
C ASP A 92 -0.54 16.94 14.80
N PHE A 93 0.66 17.48 14.99
CA PHE A 93 1.25 18.41 14.02
C PHE A 93 1.88 17.60 12.89
N GLU A 94 1.47 17.88 11.65
CA GLU A 94 1.82 17.10 10.46
C GLU A 94 1.59 15.61 10.63
N PRO A 95 0.32 15.19 10.88
CA PRO A 95 -0.01 13.78 11.02
C PRO A 95 0.33 13.04 9.72
N TRP A 96 0.80 11.82 9.87
CA TRP A 96 1.25 10.99 8.75
C TRP A 96 0.80 9.54 8.91
N TRP A 97 0.63 8.89 7.77
CA TRP A 97 0.40 7.46 7.63
C TRP A 97 1.41 6.93 6.62
N MET A 98 1.94 5.73 6.83
CA MET A 98 2.96 5.12 5.99
C MET A 98 2.69 3.64 5.76
N VAL A 99 2.89 3.17 4.53
CA VAL A 99 2.94 1.74 4.18
C VAL A 99 4.37 1.31 3.91
N ASP A 100 4.73 0.13 4.41
CA ASP A 100 5.95 -0.60 4.10
C ASP A 100 5.65 -1.68 3.05
N LEU A 101 6.09 -1.47 1.82
CA LEU A 101 5.89 -2.41 0.71
C LEU A 101 6.74 -3.69 0.83
N THR A 102 7.58 -3.82 1.86
CA THR A 102 8.51 -4.94 2.14
C THR A 102 9.66 -5.12 1.15
N SER A 103 9.61 -4.43 0.01
CA SER A 103 10.63 -4.39 -1.04
C SER A 103 10.54 -3.05 -1.77
N LYS A 104 11.55 -2.72 -2.59
CA LYS A 104 11.49 -1.50 -3.40
C LYS A 104 10.64 -1.71 -4.65
N PHE A 105 9.85 -0.70 -4.99
CA PHE A 105 9.04 -0.66 -6.20
C PHE A 105 9.32 0.61 -6.99
N ILE A 106 9.15 0.54 -8.31
CA ILE A 106 8.91 1.68 -9.19
C ILE A 106 7.41 1.99 -9.07
N VAL A 107 7.06 3.10 -8.45
CA VAL A 107 5.67 3.50 -8.18
C VAL A 107 5.19 4.44 -9.27
N ASP A 108 4.13 4.03 -9.96
CA ASP A 108 3.49 4.83 -10.99
C ASP A 108 2.48 5.80 -10.39
N ASN A 109 1.58 5.28 -9.56
CA ASN A 109 0.47 6.04 -8.99
C ASN A 109 0.17 5.64 -7.54
N VAL A 110 -0.32 6.60 -6.76
CA VAL A 110 -0.90 6.38 -5.44
C VAL A 110 -2.31 6.95 -5.42
N THR A 111 -3.31 6.12 -5.13
CA THR A 111 -4.69 6.56 -4.90
C THR A 111 -4.89 6.81 -3.41
N VAL A 112 -5.53 7.90 -3.04
CA VAL A 112 -5.91 8.21 -1.66
C VAL A 112 -7.41 8.48 -1.58
N ILE A 113 -8.08 7.83 -0.63
CA ILE A 113 -9.48 8.05 -0.28
C ILE A 113 -9.52 8.49 1.19
N PRO A 114 -9.74 9.78 1.47
CA PRO A 114 -9.90 10.26 2.84
C PRO A 114 -11.31 9.96 3.37
N ARG A 115 -11.47 10.03 4.69
CA ARG A 115 -12.78 9.94 5.36
C ARG A 115 -13.78 10.96 4.80
N GLY A 116 -15.03 10.53 4.61
CA GLY A 116 -16.08 11.27 3.91
C GLY A 116 -17.43 11.38 4.60
N ASP A 117 -17.62 10.82 5.80
CA ASP A 117 -18.89 10.96 6.52
C ASP A 117 -19.13 12.40 7.04
N ARG A 118 -20.37 12.64 7.44
CA ARG A 118 -20.89 13.95 7.90
C ARG A 118 -20.12 14.63 9.04
N CYS A 119 -19.23 13.90 9.73
CA CYS A 119 -18.44 14.42 10.84
C CYS A 119 -17.10 15.01 10.39
N VAL A 120 -16.75 14.92 9.11
CA VAL A 120 -15.54 15.51 8.54
C VAL A 120 -15.81 16.94 8.08
N GLY A 121 -14.85 17.82 8.32
CA GLY A 121 -14.89 19.23 7.92
C GLY A 121 -14.66 19.44 6.41
N THR A 122 -14.00 20.53 6.05
CA THR A 122 -13.72 20.91 4.66
C THR A 122 -12.60 20.08 4.02
N MET A 123 -12.32 20.33 2.74
CA MET A 123 -11.16 19.77 2.03
C MET A 123 -9.85 19.95 2.84
N ALA A 124 -8.97 18.97 2.75
CA ALA A 124 -7.67 18.96 3.41
C ALA A 124 -6.54 18.77 2.40
N LYS A 125 -5.35 19.30 2.71
CA LYS A 125 -4.18 19.21 1.85
C LYS A 125 -3.34 17.97 2.20
N TYR A 126 -3.04 17.17 1.20
CA TYR A 126 -2.25 15.96 1.33
C TYR A 126 -0.96 16.04 0.51
N GLU A 127 0.08 15.37 1.00
CA GLU A 127 1.38 15.21 0.37
C GLU A 127 1.79 13.74 0.41
N ILE A 128 2.31 13.24 -0.71
CA ILE A 128 2.87 11.88 -0.81
C ILE A 128 4.39 11.97 -0.87
N THR A 129 5.09 11.18 -0.06
CA THR A 129 6.53 10.95 -0.22
C THR A 129 6.82 9.47 -0.44
N ILE A 130 7.85 9.17 -1.25
CA ILE A 130 8.24 7.82 -1.64
C ILE A 130 9.75 7.69 -1.50
N GLY A 131 10.22 6.67 -0.77
CA GLY A 131 11.64 6.41 -0.63
C GLY A 131 11.96 5.21 0.27
N ASP A 132 13.19 5.15 0.76
CA ASP A 132 13.72 4.00 1.51
C ASP A 132 13.97 4.27 2.99
N SER A 133 13.70 5.50 3.45
CA SER A 133 13.84 5.87 4.86
C SER A 133 12.48 5.85 5.56
N LYS A 134 12.40 5.20 6.72
CA LYS A 134 11.27 5.28 7.64
C LYS A 134 11.41 6.40 8.68
N GLU A 135 12.58 7.05 8.73
CA GLU A 135 12.88 8.06 9.74
C GLU A 135 11.97 9.28 9.60
N ASN A 136 11.63 9.92 10.72
CA ASN A 136 10.68 11.05 10.76
C ASN A 136 9.34 10.74 10.05
N GLY A 137 8.88 9.49 10.12
CA GLY A 137 7.67 9.02 9.46
C GLY A 137 7.76 9.04 7.93
N GLY A 138 8.96 8.95 7.35
CA GLY A 138 9.15 8.96 5.89
C GLY A 138 8.95 10.32 5.22
N LYS A 139 8.65 11.38 5.99
CA LYS A 139 8.40 12.74 5.47
C LYS A 139 9.61 13.38 4.79
N SER A 140 10.82 12.90 5.08
CA SER A 140 12.06 13.38 4.45
C SER A 140 12.35 12.72 3.10
N ASN A 141 11.59 11.70 2.70
CA ASN A 141 11.73 11.08 1.38
C ASN A 141 11.30 12.06 0.27
N PRO A 142 11.76 11.86 -0.98
CA PRO A 142 11.29 12.63 -2.14
C PRO A 142 9.77 12.64 -2.28
N ARG A 143 9.22 13.77 -2.75
CA ARG A 143 7.77 13.96 -2.93
C ARG A 143 7.27 13.39 -4.25
N CYS A 144 6.15 12.68 -4.22
CA CYS A 144 5.38 12.32 -5.41
C CYS A 144 4.39 13.43 -5.75
N GLY A 145 4.62 14.09 -6.89
CA GLY A 145 3.74 15.12 -7.44
C GLY A 145 3.58 16.36 -6.55
N ASP A 146 2.50 17.10 -6.78
CA ASP A 146 2.14 18.28 -6.02
C ASP A 146 1.34 17.94 -4.75
N LYS A 147 1.29 18.88 -3.81
CA LYS A 147 0.39 18.80 -2.66
C LYS A 147 -1.03 19.14 -3.12
N VAL A 148 -1.99 18.26 -2.90
CA VAL A 148 -3.36 18.40 -3.43
C VAL A 148 -4.37 18.58 -2.30
N ASN A 149 -5.34 19.48 -2.50
CA ASN A 149 -6.52 19.54 -1.62
C ASN A 149 -7.54 18.50 -2.10
N ILE A 150 -7.94 17.59 -1.22
CA ILE A 150 -8.91 16.53 -1.53
C ILE A 150 -10.15 16.74 -0.67
N SER A 151 -11.34 16.61 -1.26
CA SER A 151 -12.60 16.66 -0.53
C SER A 151 -12.78 15.43 0.35
N PRO A 152 -13.52 15.53 1.46
CA PRO A 152 -13.94 14.36 2.22
C PRO A 152 -14.59 13.30 1.30
N GLY A 153 -14.14 12.04 1.39
CA GLY A 153 -14.66 10.92 0.61
C GLY A 153 -14.29 10.90 -0.87
N GLU A 154 -13.62 11.94 -1.38
CA GLU A 154 -13.23 12.01 -2.78
C GLU A 154 -11.96 11.19 -3.03
N LYS A 155 -12.04 10.24 -3.96
CA LYS A 155 -10.88 9.49 -4.43
C LYS A 155 -9.99 10.41 -5.27
N HIS A 156 -8.71 10.50 -4.93
CA HIS A 156 -7.73 11.24 -5.71
C HIS A 156 -6.52 10.37 -6.09
N ILE A 157 -5.96 10.60 -7.28
CA ILE A 157 -4.83 9.85 -7.82
C ILE A 157 -3.61 10.76 -7.98
N PHE A 158 -2.57 10.47 -7.22
CA PHE A 158 -1.26 11.09 -7.34
C PHE A 158 -0.43 10.35 -8.38
N LYS A 159 0.01 11.05 -9.42
CA LYS A 159 0.94 10.51 -10.42
C LYS A 159 2.38 10.67 -9.93
N CYS A 160 3.06 9.54 -9.73
CA CYS A 160 4.41 9.47 -9.17
C CYS A 160 5.49 9.20 -10.22
N TYR A 161 5.12 8.94 -11.48
CA TYR A 161 6.05 8.91 -12.63
C TYR A 161 7.27 7.99 -12.44
N GLY A 162 7.08 6.83 -11.82
CA GLY A 162 8.12 5.81 -11.65
C GLY A 162 9.11 6.09 -10.52
N MET A 163 8.72 6.89 -9.52
CA MET A 163 9.53 7.08 -8.32
C MET A 163 9.80 5.76 -7.61
N GLN A 164 11.02 5.62 -7.09
CA GLN A 164 11.45 4.38 -6.47
C GLN A 164 11.43 4.47 -4.94
N GLY A 165 10.90 3.45 -4.29
CA GLY A 165 10.96 3.35 -2.83
C GLY A 165 10.29 2.12 -2.27
N ARG A 166 10.60 1.84 -1.00
CA ARG A 166 9.93 0.82 -0.19
C ARG A 166 8.79 1.40 0.66
N PHE A 167 8.93 2.64 1.09
CA PHE A 167 7.98 3.32 1.97
C PHE A 167 7.22 4.40 1.20
N ILE A 168 5.90 4.40 1.34
CA ILE A 168 5.01 5.45 0.83
C ILE A 168 4.35 6.09 2.03
N THR A 169 4.45 7.42 2.15
CA THR A 169 3.88 8.18 3.26
C THR A 169 2.86 9.19 2.74
N VAL A 170 1.68 9.21 3.34
CA VAL A 170 0.65 10.24 3.18
C VAL A 170 0.72 11.17 4.38
N THR A 171 0.89 12.47 4.17
CA THR A 171 1.01 13.49 5.23
C THR A 171 0.04 14.64 4.99
N MET A 172 -0.49 15.24 6.07
CA MET A 172 -1.11 16.56 6.02
C MET A 172 -0.08 17.62 6.45
N PRO A 173 0.58 18.33 5.52
CA PRO A 173 1.73 19.17 5.86
C PRO A 173 1.33 20.51 6.48
N LYS A 174 2.18 21.02 7.38
CA LYS A 174 2.08 22.34 8.02
C LYS A 174 0.77 22.63 8.76
N VAL A 175 0.06 21.60 9.24
CA VAL A 175 -1.20 21.75 9.99
C VAL A 175 -1.22 20.85 11.22
N LYS A 176 -1.98 21.26 12.24
CA LYS A 176 -2.27 20.41 13.41
C LYS A 176 -3.68 19.86 13.30
N GLU A 177 -3.81 18.61 12.88
CA GLU A 177 -5.11 18.00 12.61
C GLU A 177 -5.13 16.47 12.80
N PHE A 178 -6.32 15.89 12.74
CA PHE A 178 -6.50 14.44 12.60
C PHE A 178 -6.31 14.00 11.13
N LEU A 179 -5.53 12.96 10.90
CA LEU A 179 -5.45 12.27 9.62
C LEU A 179 -6.36 11.02 9.66
N SER A 180 -7.28 10.92 8.70
CA SER A 180 -8.17 9.78 8.56
C SER A 180 -8.28 9.40 7.08
N LEU A 181 -7.72 8.24 6.75
CA LEU A 181 -7.65 7.67 5.42
C LEU A 181 -8.44 6.36 5.41
N CYS A 182 -9.33 6.20 4.43
CA CYS A 182 -10.15 5.00 4.28
C CYS A 182 -9.52 4.00 3.33
N GLU A 183 -8.86 4.45 2.27
CA GLU A 183 -8.06 3.54 1.45
C GLU A 183 -6.88 4.29 0.83
N VAL A 184 -5.74 3.61 0.74
CA VAL A 184 -4.55 4.03 0.03
C VAL A 184 -4.10 2.87 -0.86
N GLU A 185 -4.26 3.05 -2.17
CA GLU A 185 -3.83 2.06 -3.15
C GLU A 185 -2.52 2.51 -3.80
N VAL A 186 -1.61 1.57 -3.99
CA VAL A 186 -0.33 1.84 -4.67
C VAL A 186 -0.25 0.96 -5.92
N PHE A 187 0.15 1.55 -7.04
CA PHE A 187 0.30 0.87 -8.31
C PHE A 187 1.69 1.10 -8.88
N GLY A 188 2.32 0.03 -9.35
CA GLY A 188 3.68 0.04 -9.87
C GLY A 188 4.27 -1.37 -10.00
N GLU A 189 5.57 -1.43 -10.24
CA GLU A 189 6.32 -2.67 -10.50
C GLU A 189 7.46 -2.89 -9.50
N GLN A 190 7.72 -4.13 -9.12
CA GLN A 190 8.79 -4.43 -8.16
C GLN A 190 10.16 -4.25 -8.81
N LEU A 191 11.08 -3.59 -8.11
CA LEU A 191 12.49 -3.54 -8.52
C LEU A 191 13.16 -4.88 -8.22
N ILE A 192 13.45 -5.64 -9.27
CA ILE A 192 14.19 -6.90 -9.19
C ILE A 192 15.66 -6.57 -9.51
N ASN A 193 16.54 -6.64 -8.51
CA ASN A 193 17.97 -6.46 -8.77
C ASN A 193 18.50 -7.66 -9.57
N SER A 194 19.26 -7.39 -10.63
CA SER A 194 19.86 -8.40 -11.51
C SER A 194 20.83 -9.36 -10.81
N GLY A 195 21.20 -9.11 -9.55
CA GLY A 195 21.95 -10.04 -8.70
C GLY A 195 21.13 -11.20 -8.10
N ASP A 196 19.79 -11.13 -8.11
CA ASP A 196 18.89 -12.23 -7.73
C ASP A 196 18.62 -13.22 -8.88
N LEU A 197 19.21 -12.97 -10.05
CA LEU A 197 19.23 -13.91 -11.18
C LEU A 197 20.30 -14.98 -10.94
N GLY A 198 20.18 -15.75 -9.85
CA GLY A 198 21.00 -16.93 -9.64
C GLY A 198 20.84 -17.90 -10.82
N THR A 199 21.91 -18.10 -11.60
CA THR A 199 22.01 -19.12 -12.62
C THR A 199 21.90 -20.50 -11.96
N ALA A 200 20.74 -21.12 -12.01
CA ALA A 200 20.56 -22.50 -11.59
C ALA A 200 21.06 -23.43 -12.71
N ILE A 201 22.31 -23.87 -12.61
CA ILE A 201 22.78 -25.07 -13.33
C ILE A 201 22.28 -26.27 -12.52
N CYS A 202 21.29 -26.97 -13.04
CA CYS A 202 20.85 -28.25 -12.49
C CYS A 202 21.83 -29.32 -12.98
N ALA A 203 22.80 -29.70 -12.14
CA ALA A 203 23.56 -30.93 -12.34
C ALA A 203 22.81 -32.06 -11.64
N ILE A 204 22.30 -33.01 -12.43
CA ILE A 204 21.75 -34.26 -11.93
C ILE A 204 22.95 -35.22 -11.79
N SER A 205 23.21 -35.70 -10.59
CA SER A 205 24.02 -36.91 -10.35
C SER A 205 23.15 -37.98 -9.73
#